data_AF-A0A087UY79-F1
#
_entry.id   AF-A0A087UY79-F1
#
_cell.length_a   1.000
_cell.length_b   1.000
_cell.length_c   1.000
_cell.angle_alpha   90.00
_cell.angle_beta   90.00
_cell.angle_gamma   90.00
#
_symmetry.space_group_name_H-M   'P 1'
#
loop_
_entity.id
_entity.type
_entity.pdbx_description
1 polymer ?
#
loop_
_entity_poly.entity_id
_entity_poly.type
_entity_poly.pdbx_seq_one_letter_code
_entity_poly.pdbx_strand_id
1 'polypeptide(L)'
;MLINTALVPKMPFHFPDASYNVTVTFEDTSLVGDDEERRLTFHVRILNRSQHAHQPFSPTEDFQVYASIFRHSSHHARVAQPMEVKPHDGYFFRLSGEPEKGLPSTRIFGVTPATGIVYIRDEVSLARSSANLFKLQLSWRSKDETDRRCNILLR
;
A
#
# COMPACT_ATOMS: atom_id res chain seq x y z
N MET A 1 24.72 -14.07 -16.76
CA MET A 1 23.40 -14.18 -17.41
C MET A 1 22.56 -12.99 -17.00
N LEU A 2 22.34 -12.04 -17.93
CA LEU A 2 21.43 -10.92 -17.72
C LEU A 2 20.02 -11.42 -18.04
N ILE A 3 19.17 -11.55 -17.03
CA ILE A 3 17.74 -11.82 -17.25
C ILE A 3 17.14 -10.49 -17.71
N ASN A 4 16.95 -10.36 -19.03
CA ASN A 4 16.03 -9.39 -19.61
C ASN A 4 14.63 -9.73 -19.11
N THR A 5 14.19 -9.13 -18.03
CA THR A 5 12.77 -9.03 -17.70
C THR A 5 12.14 -8.07 -18.71
N ALA A 6 11.79 -8.60 -19.88
CA ALA A 6 10.90 -7.91 -20.81
C ALA A 6 9.66 -7.50 -20.00
N LEU A 7 9.45 -6.19 -19.90
CA LEU A 7 8.25 -5.57 -19.35
C LEU A 7 7.09 -5.99 -20.26
N VAL A 8 6.49 -7.15 -19.99
CA VAL A 8 5.20 -7.51 -20.58
C VAL A 8 4.25 -6.40 -20.17
N PRO A 9 3.65 -5.64 -21.11
CA PRO A 9 2.61 -4.71 -20.75
C PRO A 9 1.49 -5.54 -20.13
N LYS A 10 1.35 -5.50 -18.81
CA LYS A 10 0.16 -6.01 -18.14
C LYS A 10 -0.98 -5.22 -18.74
N MET A 11 -1.81 -5.86 -19.56
CA MET A 11 -3.05 -5.25 -20.02
C MET A 11 -3.76 -4.67 -18.80
N PRO A 12 -4.15 -3.39 -18.82
CA PRO A 12 -4.87 -2.80 -17.72
C PRO A 12 -6.10 -3.65 -17.42
N PHE A 13 -6.21 -4.10 -16.18
CA PHE A 13 -7.40 -4.81 -15.72
C PHE A 13 -8.56 -3.82 -15.78
N HIS A 14 -9.50 -4.05 -16.69
CA HIS A 14 -10.71 -3.25 -16.82
C HIS A 14 -11.79 -3.86 -15.95
N PHE A 15 -12.28 -3.08 -14.98
CA PHE A 15 -13.49 -3.45 -14.25
C PHE A 15 -14.69 -3.34 -15.20
N PRO A 16 -15.49 -4.41 -15.37
CA PRO A 16 -16.65 -4.37 -16.26
C PRO A 16 -17.73 -3.42 -15.75
N ASP A 17 -17.81 -3.19 -14.43
CA ASP A 17 -18.82 -2.36 -13.79
C ASP A 17 -18.31 -1.59 -12.56
N ALA A 18 -19.13 -0.67 -12.04
CA ALA A 18 -18.83 0.12 -10.83
C ALA A 18 -18.73 -0.73 -9.55
N SER A 19 -19.35 -1.91 -9.55
CA SER A 19 -19.17 -2.91 -8.49
C SER A 19 -19.39 -4.31 -9.04
N TYR A 20 -18.67 -5.29 -8.50
CA TYR A 20 -18.87 -6.69 -8.82
C TYR A 20 -18.84 -7.53 -7.56
N ASN A 21 -19.65 -8.58 -7.56
CA ASN A 21 -19.74 -9.54 -6.47
C ASN A 21 -19.08 -10.83 -6.92
N VAL A 22 -18.10 -11.29 -6.16
CA VAL A 22 -17.45 -12.58 -6.35
C VAL A 22 -17.87 -13.46 -5.18
N THR A 23 -18.36 -14.66 -5.49
CA THR A 23 -18.56 -15.68 -4.46
C THR A 23 -17.43 -16.69 -4.58
N VAL A 24 -16.70 -16.90 -3.49
CA VAL A 24 -15.63 -17.89 -3.40
C VAL A 24 -16.07 -18.96 -2.42
N THR A 25 -16.16 -20.19 -2.89
CA THR A 25 -16.52 -21.34 -2.06
C THR A 25 -15.32 -22.26 -1.98
N PHE A 26 -14.90 -22.57 -0.75
CA PHE A 26 -13.94 -23.61 -0.46
C PHE A 26 -14.71 -24.83 0.04
N GLU A 27 -14.44 -25.99 -0.55
CA GLU A 27 -15.08 -27.25 -0.18
C GLU A 27 -14.00 -28.26 0.20
N ASP A 28 -14.10 -28.82 1.40
CA ASP A 28 -13.29 -29.96 1.81
C ASP A 28 -14.02 -31.26 1.45
N THR A 29 -13.62 -31.85 0.32
CA THR A 29 -14.20 -33.11 -0.18
C THR A 29 -13.85 -34.32 0.69
N SER A 30 -12.90 -34.19 1.64
CA SER A 30 -12.43 -35.29 2.49
C SER A 30 -13.14 -35.40 3.83
N LEU A 31 -13.82 -34.34 4.27
CA LEU A 31 -14.62 -34.35 5.49
C LEU A 31 -15.92 -35.15 5.26
N VAL A 32 -16.27 -36.05 6.18
CA VAL A 32 -17.56 -36.76 6.17
C VAL A 32 -18.44 -36.20 7.32
N GLY A 33 -19.24 -35.17 7.02
CA GLY A 33 -20.19 -34.49 7.93
C GLY A 33 -21.29 -33.72 7.18
N ASP A 34 -22.05 -32.85 7.83
CA ASP A 34 -23.07 -32.03 7.16
C ASP A 34 -22.46 -30.98 6.21
N ASP A 35 -23.20 -30.58 5.18
CA ASP A 35 -22.72 -29.73 4.07
C ASP A 35 -22.23 -28.35 4.54
N GLU A 36 -22.76 -27.85 5.67
CA GLU A 36 -22.35 -26.58 6.29
C GLU A 36 -20.97 -26.64 6.97
N GLU A 37 -20.53 -27.83 7.41
CA GLU A 37 -19.20 -27.99 8.02
C GLU A 37 -18.09 -28.15 6.98
N ARG A 38 -18.46 -28.57 5.75
CA ARG A 38 -17.52 -28.85 4.67
C ARG A 38 -17.24 -27.66 3.76
N ARG A 39 -18.10 -26.65 3.81
CA ARG A 39 -18.09 -25.54 2.86
C ARG A 39 -17.94 -24.20 3.55
N LEU A 40 -16.95 -23.44 3.12
CA LEU A 40 -16.77 -22.06 3.53
C LEU A 40 -17.03 -21.15 2.33
N THR A 41 -18.07 -20.34 2.41
CA THR A 41 -18.44 -19.41 1.33
C THR A 41 -18.16 -17.97 1.73
N PHE A 42 -17.39 -17.26 0.91
CA PHE A 42 -17.13 -15.84 1.02
C PHE A 42 -17.88 -15.08 -0.06
N HIS A 43 -18.69 -14.12 0.33
CA HIS A 43 -19.27 -13.13 -0.58
C HIS A 43 -18.41 -11.88 -0.56
N VAL A 44 -17.60 -11.71 -1.59
CA VAL A 44 -16.67 -10.58 -1.73
C VAL A 44 -17.30 -9.55 -2.67
N ARG A 45 -17.64 -8.39 -2.11
CA ARG A 45 -18.07 -7.23 -2.91
C ARG A 45 -16.87 -6.35 -3.21
N ILE A 46 -16.60 -6.11 -4.48
CA ILE A 46 -15.51 -5.27 -4.93
C ILE A 46 -16.10 -4.03 -5.60
N LEU A 47 -15.70 -2.87 -5.10
CA LEU A 47 -16.20 -1.57 -5.56
C LEU A 47 -15.11 -0.90 -6.40
N ASN A 48 -15.43 -0.55 -7.65
CA ASN A 48 -14.55 0.23 -8.49
C ASN A 48 -14.68 1.73 -8.12
N ARG A 49 -13.70 2.25 -7.39
CA ARG A 49 -13.64 3.68 -7.03
C ARG A 49 -12.93 4.55 -8.08
N SER A 50 -12.51 3.99 -9.21
CA SER A 50 -11.71 4.70 -10.22
C SER A 50 -12.47 5.80 -10.97
N GLN A 51 -13.81 5.84 -10.88
CA GLN A 51 -14.65 6.86 -11.54
C GLN A 51 -14.63 8.22 -10.82
N HIS A 52 -14.17 8.25 -9.57
CA HIS A 52 -13.89 9.47 -8.82
C HIS A 52 -12.39 9.59 -8.57
N ALA A 53 -11.56 9.31 -9.58
CA ALA A 53 -10.15 9.63 -9.52
C ALA A 53 -10.04 11.14 -9.31
N HIS A 54 -9.90 11.54 -8.04
CA HIS A 54 -9.57 12.89 -7.65
C HIS A 54 -8.36 13.27 -8.50
N GLN A 55 -8.39 14.47 -9.12
CA GLN A 55 -7.16 15.02 -9.69
C GLN A 55 -6.06 14.86 -8.65
N PRO A 56 -4.86 14.38 -9.03
CA PRO A 56 -3.78 14.19 -8.09
C PRO A 56 -3.57 15.51 -7.35
N PHE A 57 -3.98 15.54 -6.09
CA PHE A 57 -3.82 16.71 -5.25
C PHE A 57 -2.33 16.86 -5.01
N SER A 58 -1.72 17.83 -5.68
CA SER A 58 -0.33 18.20 -5.51
C SER A 58 -0.27 19.43 -4.60
N PRO A 59 -0.21 19.25 -3.27
CA PRO A 59 -0.18 20.37 -2.35
C PRO A 59 1.01 21.25 -2.63
N THR A 60 0.76 22.56 -2.68
CA THR A 60 1.74 23.61 -2.98
C THR A 60 2.74 23.83 -1.84
N GLU A 61 2.50 23.27 -0.66
CA GLU A 61 3.34 23.43 0.54
C GLU A 61 3.64 22.08 1.21
N ASP A 62 4.70 22.06 2.02
CA ASP A 62 5.02 20.95 2.91
C ASP A 62 3.81 20.67 3.82
N PHE A 63 3.26 19.46 3.74
CA PHE A 63 2.08 19.08 4.51
C PHE A 63 2.31 17.80 5.31
N GLN A 64 1.42 17.55 6.26
CA GLN A 64 1.55 16.46 7.22
C GLN A 64 0.38 15.48 7.08
N VAL A 65 0.72 14.18 7.04
CA VAL A 65 -0.26 13.09 7.01
C VAL A 65 -0.20 12.31 8.31
N TYR A 66 -1.37 11.99 8.85
CA TYR A 66 -1.54 11.20 10.05
C TYR A 66 -2.19 9.87 9.68
N ALA A 67 -1.61 8.77 10.13
CA ALA A 67 -2.20 7.45 9.98
C ALA A 67 -1.95 6.60 11.24
N SER A 68 -2.75 5.55 11.39
CA SER A 68 -2.64 4.61 12.51
C SER A 68 -2.42 3.20 11.97
N ILE A 69 -1.59 2.42 12.64
CA ILE A 69 -1.30 1.04 12.27
C ILE A 69 -1.36 0.12 13.49
N PHE A 70 -1.78 -1.13 13.27
CA PHE A 70 -1.64 -2.15 14.30
C PHE A 70 -0.23 -2.74 14.26
N ARG A 71 0.36 -3.00 15.43
CA ARG A 71 1.70 -3.62 15.55
C ARG A 71 1.79 -5.01 14.90
N HIS A 72 0.66 -5.69 14.76
CA HIS A 72 0.55 -7.02 14.15
C HIS A 72 0.09 -6.98 12.69
N SER A 73 0.15 -5.81 12.05
CA SER A 73 -0.17 -5.67 10.63
C SER A 73 0.82 -6.49 9.78
N SER A 74 0.32 -7.09 8.72
CA SER A 74 1.08 -8.01 7.87
C SER A 74 2.09 -7.30 6.96
N HIS A 75 3.03 -8.09 6.44
CA HIS A 75 3.92 -7.68 5.36
C HIS A 75 3.13 -7.05 4.19
N HIS A 76 3.66 -5.97 3.62
CA HIS A 76 3.04 -5.19 2.53
C HIS A 76 1.68 -4.57 2.83
N ALA A 77 1.19 -4.59 4.08
CA ALA A 77 -0.01 -3.84 4.42
C ALA A 77 0.20 -2.35 4.11
N ARG A 78 -0.79 -1.75 3.44
CA ARG A 78 -0.78 -0.32 3.08
C ARG A 78 -1.03 0.52 4.33
N VAL A 79 -0.20 1.53 4.52
CA VAL A 79 -0.25 2.39 5.70
C VAL A 79 -0.77 3.77 5.35
N ALA A 80 -0.15 4.41 4.36
CA ALA A 80 -0.51 5.74 3.92
C ALA A 80 -0.21 5.90 2.43
N GLN A 81 -0.97 6.79 1.79
CA GLN A 81 -0.70 7.26 0.44
C GLN A 81 -1.09 8.75 0.39
N PRO A 82 -0.14 9.67 0.65
CA PRO A 82 -0.43 11.10 0.76
C PRO A 82 -1.03 11.71 -0.51
N MET A 83 -0.70 11.15 -1.68
CA MET A 83 -1.19 11.58 -2.98
C MET A 83 -1.53 10.36 -3.82
N GLU A 84 -2.73 10.35 -4.41
CA GLU A 84 -3.13 9.32 -5.35
C GLU A 84 -2.59 9.66 -6.74
N VAL A 85 -1.64 8.86 -7.22
CA VAL A 85 -1.05 9.00 -8.55
C VAL A 85 -1.04 7.67 -9.27
N LYS A 86 -1.07 7.74 -10.60
CA LYS A 86 -0.92 6.56 -11.45
C LYS A 86 0.56 6.29 -11.72
N PRO A 87 0.95 5.01 -11.93
CA PRO A 87 2.35 4.66 -12.19
C PRO A 87 2.96 5.35 -13.43
N HIS A 88 2.13 5.81 -14.37
CA HIS A 88 2.56 6.47 -15.60
C HIS A 88 2.64 7.99 -15.50
N ASP A 89 2.31 8.58 -14.33
CA ASP A 89 2.33 10.03 -14.14
C ASP A 89 3.75 10.59 -13.96
N GLY A 90 4.78 9.72 -13.93
CA GLY A 90 6.18 10.13 -13.95
C GLY A 90 6.74 10.59 -12.59
N TYR A 91 6.04 10.30 -11.50
CA TYR A 91 6.53 10.57 -10.14
C TYR A 91 7.52 9.51 -9.66
N PHE A 92 8.53 9.94 -8.92
CA PHE A 92 9.44 9.07 -8.21
C PHE A 92 9.45 9.40 -6.71
N PHE A 93 8.98 8.45 -5.89
CA PHE A 93 8.86 8.60 -4.44
C PHE A 93 10.00 7.93 -3.68
N ARG A 94 10.47 8.60 -2.63
CA ARG A 94 11.48 8.09 -1.71
C ARG A 94 11.06 8.35 -0.27
N LEU A 95 11.20 7.32 0.55
CA LEU A 95 10.95 7.39 1.98
C LEU A 95 12.28 7.58 2.74
N SER A 96 12.33 8.59 3.57
CA SER A 96 13.31 8.76 4.64
C SER A 96 12.58 8.64 5.98
N GLY A 97 13.32 8.33 7.04
CA GLY A 97 12.75 8.23 8.37
C GLY A 97 13.85 8.38 9.40
N GLU A 98 13.56 9.11 10.46
CA GLU A 98 14.50 9.24 11.56
C GLU A 98 14.62 7.90 12.30
N PRO A 99 15.80 7.57 12.82
CA PRO A 99 15.95 6.44 13.71
C PRO A 99 15.30 6.77 15.05
N GLU A 100 14.18 6.13 15.37
CA GLU A 100 13.66 6.13 16.73
C GLU A 100 14.26 4.94 17.49
N LYS A 101 14.94 5.22 18.61
CA LYS A 101 15.50 4.21 19.52
C LYS A 101 16.40 3.17 18.82
N GLY A 102 17.20 3.60 17.86
CA GLY A 102 18.30 2.81 17.27
C GLY A 102 17.96 2.02 16.01
N LEU A 103 16.71 1.99 15.55
CA LEU A 103 16.35 1.42 14.24
C LEU A 103 15.85 2.52 13.30
N PRO A 104 16.42 2.65 12.08
CA PRO A 104 15.88 3.57 11.10
C PRO A 104 14.47 3.14 10.71
N SER A 105 13.51 4.07 10.74
CA SER A 105 12.12 3.78 10.42
C SER A 105 11.94 3.23 8.99
N THR A 106 12.90 3.47 8.09
CA THR A 106 12.98 2.90 6.73
C THR A 106 13.28 1.39 6.68
N ARG A 107 13.62 0.76 7.81
CA ARG A 107 13.67 -0.69 7.93
C ARG A 107 12.28 -1.29 8.05
N ILE A 108 11.42 -0.66 8.83
CA ILE A 108 10.05 -1.13 9.12
C ILE A 108 9.11 -0.76 7.96
N PHE A 109 9.29 0.41 7.37
CA PHE A 109 8.42 0.92 6.33
C PHE A 109 9.14 1.04 4.98
N GLY A 110 8.45 0.67 3.92
CA GLY A 110 8.86 0.87 2.54
C GLY A 110 7.92 1.81 1.81
N VAL A 111 8.32 2.24 0.61
CA VAL A 111 7.46 2.99 -0.32
C VAL A 111 7.51 2.36 -1.70
N THR A 112 6.39 2.39 -2.41
CA THR A 112 6.34 2.05 -3.82
C THR A 112 6.81 3.25 -4.66
N PRO A 113 7.95 3.17 -5.37
CA PRO A 113 8.56 4.34 -6.00
C PRO A 113 7.70 5.04 -7.04
N ALA A 114 6.77 4.34 -7.71
CA ALA A 114 5.94 4.90 -8.76
C ALA A 114 4.58 5.44 -8.27
N THR A 115 4.14 5.09 -7.06
CA THR A 115 2.78 5.41 -6.57
C THR A 115 2.75 6.08 -5.20
N GLY A 116 3.88 6.16 -4.50
CA GLY A 116 3.97 6.81 -3.19
C GLY A 116 3.26 6.05 -2.06
N ILE A 117 2.81 4.83 -2.31
CA ILE A 117 2.18 3.98 -1.29
C ILE A 117 3.23 3.56 -0.28
N VAL A 118 3.06 4.00 0.97
CA VAL A 118 3.84 3.55 2.12
C VAL A 118 3.26 2.24 2.64
N TYR A 119 4.12 1.25 2.84
CA TYR A 119 3.74 -0.09 3.26
C TYR A 119 4.68 -0.65 4.32
N ILE A 120 4.27 -1.73 5.00
CA ILE A 120 5.09 -2.43 5.99
C ILE A 120 6.07 -3.37 5.28
N ARG A 121 7.37 -3.14 5.51
CA ARG A 121 8.48 -3.91 4.95
C ARG A 121 9.01 -4.96 5.91
N ASP A 122 8.88 -4.77 7.23
CA ASP A 122 9.38 -5.70 8.24
C ASP A 122 8.39 -5.75 9.41
N GLU A 123 7.43 -6.68 9.34
CA GLU A 123 6.41 -6.86 10.39
C GLU A 123 7.01 -7.34 11.72
N VAL A 124 8.15 -8.06 11.68
CA VAL A 124 8.82 -8.55 12.88
C VAL A 124 9.42 -7.38 13.67
N SER A 125 10.09 -6.47 12.98
CA SER A 125 10.61 -5.23 13.58
C SER A 125 9.48 -4.32 14.06
N LEU A 126 8.35 -4.24 13.33
CA LEU A 126 7.18 -3.47 13.77
C LEU A 126 6.59 -4.02 15.07
N ALA A 127 6.37 -5.33 15.14
CA ALA A 127 5.78 -5.99 16.31
C ALA A 127 6.67 -5.86 17.56
N ARG A 128 7.99 -5.85 17.38
CA ARG A 128 8.98 -5.72 18.47
C ARG A 128 9.32 -4.28 18.84
N SER A 129 8.94 -3.30 18.03
CA SER A 129 9.27 -1.90 18.29
C SER A 129 8.63 -1.41 19.60
N SER A 130 9.35 -0.61 20.38
CA SER A 130 8.77 0.11 21.54
C SER A 130 8.40 1.56 21.21
N ALA A 131 8.47 1.95 19.94
CA ALA A 131 8.05 3.27 19.49
C ALA A 131 6.51 3.36 19.50
N ASN A 132 5.98 4.47 19.98
CA ASN A 132 4.53 4.78 19.97
C ASN A 132 4.16 5.74 18.84
N LEU A 133 5.15 6.25 18.13
CA LEU A 133 5.02 7.17 17.03
C LEU A 133 6.17 6.87 16.07
N PHE A 134 5.92 6.80 14.77
CA PHE A 134 6.98 6.76 13.77
C PHE A 134 6.90 8.02 12.93
N LYS A 135 8.04 8.70 12.79
CA LYS A 135 8.19 9.89 11.95
C LYS A 135 8.87 9.51 10.66
N LEU A 136 8.13 9.59 9.56
CA LEU A 136 8.63 9.36 8.22
C LEU A 136 8.56 10.65 7.42
N GLN A 137 9.42 10.76 6.42
CA GLN A 137 9.35 11.80 5.42
C GLN A 137 9.29 11.15 4.05
N LEU A 138 8.19 11.41 3.35
CA LEU A 138 8.02 11.02 1.97
C LEU A 138 8.44 12.19 1.09
N SER A 139 9.38 11.96 0.18
CA SER A 139 9.81 12.93 -0.83
C SER A 139 9.46 12.42 -2.22
N TRP A 140 9.15 13.32 -3.14
CA TRP A 140 8.94 12.97 -4.54
C TRP A 140 9.45 14.03 -5.49
N ARG A 141 9.76 13.57 -6.70
CA ARG A 141 10.14 14.40 -7.84
C ARG A 141 9.21 14.09 -9.01
N SER A 142 8.77 15.14 -9.70
CA SER A 142 8.17 15.07 -11.04
C SER A 142 9.26 15.43 -12.05
N LYS A 143 9.12 15.00 -13.32
CA LYS A 143 10.06 15.33 -14.40
C LYS A 143 10.35 16.82 -14.54
N ASP A 144 9.37 17.67 -14.17
CA ASP A 144 9.38 19.11 -14.45
C ASP A 144 9.27 19.97 -13.18
N GLU A 145 9.33 19.39 -11.98
CA GLU A 145 9.13 20.14 -10.72
C GLU A 145 10.26 19.95 -9.71
N THR A 146 10.34 20.90 -8.77
CA THR A 146 11.19 20.84 -7.58
C THR A 146 10.82 19.67 -6.67
N ASP A 147 11.81 19.16 -5.94
CA ASP A 147 11.62 18.16 -4.88
C ASP A 147 10.55 18.63 -3.89
N ARG A 148 9.48 17.84 -3.76
CA ARG A 148 8.45 18.06 -2.74
C ARG A 148 8.58 17.02 -1.64
N ARG A 149 8.05 17.35 -0.46
CA ARG A 149 8.09 16.47 0.71
C ARG A 149 6.82 16.55 1.54
N CYS A 150 6.55 15.48 2.26
CA CYS A 150 5.46 15.32 3.20
C CYS A 150 5.99 14.59 4.44
N ASN A 151 5.60 15.06 5.62
CA ASN A 151 5.88 14.35 6.86
C ASN A 151 4.71 13.41 7.17
N ILE A 152 5.01 12.14 7.44
CA ILE A 152 4.01 11.13 7.80
C ILE A 152 4.23 10.73 9.26
N LEU A 153 3.20 10.90 10.07
CA LEU A 153 3.15 10.46 11.45
C LEU A 153 2.30 9.21 11.57
N LEU A 154 2.92 8.11 12.02
CA LEU A 154 2.25 6.82 12.19
C LEU A 154 2.15 6.47 13.68
N ARG A 155 0.93 6.24 14.15
CA ARG A 155 0.65 5.81 15.53
C ARG A 155 0.31 4.33 15.63
#